data_AF-A0A969CM03-F1
#
_entry.id   AF-A0A969CM03-F1
#
_cell.length_a   1.000
_cell.length_b   1.000
_cell.length_c   1.000
_cell.angle_alpha   90.00
_cell.angle_beta   90.00
_cell.angle_gamma   90.00
#
_symmetry.space_group_name_H-M   'P 1'
#
loop_
_entity.id
_entity.type
_entity.pdbx_description
1 polymer ?
#
loop_
_entity_poly.entity_id
_entity_poly.type
_entity_poly.pdbx_seq_one_letter_code
_entity_poly.pdbx_strand_id
1 'polypeptide(L)'
;MTVFYEKEAFFSTEELSQLFQVEQEDIIKLVTEKEIGQQNINGKVHLKKDELENLINELWLSLGISYQYYEIPEHLKNCTSPWTVTLAKMYQDKFTYPDSISPEQGDFLRALVCNVAPKNILEIGCFTGVSTIWLAAGLEQIGSQGTVHSVDLFNDIIPLLPHHRGYLTNPLEYAQKSVDAAQLSHRVKFYKKNSKEVGAKIHEFLSEPIDFLFIDGDHTVEGCLNDFMLFYPHVSVGGYIILHDINPNYCGWYGPRYIIDKLIKKSPHFDLLEIKTNPINYGIAVIRKLAEDRTVLWRGQLTKAGIWQRIKNKPLGNFLRKTLFKSMYSQNSQ
;
A
#
# COMPACT_ATOMS: atom_id res chain seq x y z
N MET A 1 -13.45 -20.75 -21.13
CA MET A 1 -14.02 -22.01 -20.60
C MET A 1 -13.19 -23.11 -21.21
N THR A 2 -12.29 -23.85 -20.55
CA THR A 2 -12.36 -24.44 -19.20
C THR A 2 -10.93 -24.90 -18.83
N VAL A 3 -10.10 -24.06 -18.20
CA VAL A 3 -8.76 -24.47 -17.68
C VAL A 3 -8.34 -23.71 -16.40
N PHE A 4 -9.15 -22.77 -15.89
CA PHE A 4 -8.70 -21.84 -14.83
C PHE A 4 -9.14 -22.22 -13.40
N TYR A 5 -9.79 -23.37 -13.19
CA TYR A 5 -10.28 -23.76 -11.85
C TYR A 5 -9.54 -24.93 -11.19
N GLU A 6 -8.69 -25.69 -11.90
CA GLU A 6 -7.91 -26.79 -11.27
C GLU A 6 -6.53 -26.36 -10.73
N LYS A 7 -6.11 -25.10 -10.95
CA LYS A 7 -4.86 -24.53 -10.41
C LYS A 7 -4.94 -24.11 -8.93
N GLU A 8 -6.06 -24.35 -8.25
CA GLU A 8 -6.36 -23.69 -6.96
C GLU A 8 -5.89 -24.44 -5.69
N ALA A 9 -5.36 -25.66 -5.79
CA ALA A 9 -5.02 -26.47 -4.61
C ALA A 9 -3.52 -26.81 -4.45
N PHE A 10 -2.71 -26.68 -5.49
CA PHE A 10 -1.35 -27.22 -5.50
C PHE A 10 -0.33 -26.34 -6.20
N PHE A 11 0.92 -26.38 -5.72
CA PHE A 11 2.11 -25.85 -6.38
C PHE A 11 3.02 -26.98 -6.82
N SER A 12 3.51 -26.94 -8.05
CA SER A 12 4.59 -27.83 -8.46
C SER A 12 5.91 -27.42 -7.81
N THR A 13 6.81 -28.39 -7.57
CA THR A 13 8.15 -28.10 -7.04
C THR A 13 8.98 -27.19 -7.95
N GLU A 14 8.70 -27.17 -9.25
CA GLU A 14 9.30 -26.27 -10.24
C GLU A 14 8.84 -24.82 -10.03
N GLU A 15 7.54 -24.59 -9.82
CA GLU A 15 7.00 -23.25 -9.49
C GLU A 15 7.57 -22.74 -8.15
N LEU A 16 7.66 -23.62 -7.15
CA LEU A 16 8.23 -23.29 -5.84
C LEU A 16 9.73 -22.97 -5.92
N SER A 17 10.47 -23.72 -6.73
CA SER A 17 11.90 -23.46 -6.99
C SER A 17 12.12 -22.06 -7.58
N GLN A 18 11.33 -21.68 -8.59
CA GLN A 18 11.39 -20.34 -9.18
C GLN A 18 10.99 -19.25 -8.18
N LEU A 19 9.94 -19.50 -7.40
CA LEU A 19 9.42 -18.53 -6.44
C LEU A 19 10.41 -18.26 -5.30
N PHE A 20 10.99 -19.31 -4.73
CA PHE A 20 11.89 -19.23 -3.59
C PHE A 20 13.35 -18.99 -4.01
N GLN A 21 13.66 -19.09 -5.30
CA GLN A 21 15.02 -18.99 -5.85
C GLN A 21 15.96 -20.03 -5.22
N VAL A 22 15.48 -21.27 -5.11
CA VAL A 22 16.23 -22.42 -4.59
C VAL A 22 16.16 -23.57 -5.59
N GLU A 23 17.10 -24.51 -5.52
CA GLU A 23 17.09 -25.68 -6.40
C GLU A 23 15.86 -26.57 -6.13
N GLN A 24 15.25 -27.09 -7.20
CA GLN A 24 14.07 -27.94 -7.11
C GLN A 24 14.32 -29.21 -6.29
N GLU A 25 15.55 -29.75 -6.36
CA GLU A 25 15.98 -30.96 -5.65
C GLU A 25 15.94 -30.77 -4.13
N ASP A 26 16.31 -29.58 -3.64
CA ASP A 26 16.28 -29.25 -2.21
C ASP A 26 14.85 -29.22 -1.68
N ILE A 27 13.91 -28.68 -2.48
CA ILE A 27 12.47 -28.69 -2.13
C ILE A 27 11.95 -30.12 -2.08
N ILE A 28 12.24 -30.95 -3.09
CA ILE A 28 11.76 -32.35 -3.14
C ILE A 28 12.30 -33.14 -1.94
N LYS A 29 13.60 -33.00 -1.66
CA LYS A 29 14.25 -33.63 -0.52
C LYS A 29 13.56 -33.24 0.79
N LEU A 30 13.36 -31.94 1.00
CA LEU A 30 12.78 -31.43 2.23
C LEU A 30 11.32 -31.87 2.42
N VAL A 31 10.49 -31.76 1.39
CA VAL A 31 9.08 -32.20 1.43
C VAL A 31 9.00 -33.70 1.75
N THR A 32 9.93 -34.50 1.22
CA THR A 32 9.99 -35.95 1.49
C THR A 32 10.49 -36.25 2.90
N GLU A 33 11.60 -35.65 3.34
CA GLU A 33 12.21 -35.90 4.67
C GLU A 33 11.34 -35.42 5.83
N LYS A 34 10.55 -34.36 5.62
CA LYS A 34 9.68 -33.74 6.63
C LYS A 34 8.22 -34.19 6.53
N GLU A 35 7.92 -35.14 5.64
CA GLU A 35 6.57 -35.67 5.43
C GLU A 35 5.52 -34.57 5.16
N ILE A 36 5.91 -33.49 4.49
CA ILE A 36 5.02 -32.37 4.19
C ILE A 36 3.99 -32.83 3.15
N GLY A 37 2.73 -32.44 3.33
CA GLY A 37 1.61 -32.93 2.53
C GLY A 37 1.79 -32.69 1.02
N GLN A 38 2.11 -33.77 0.30
CA GLN A 38 2.40 -33.77 -1.14
C GLN A 38 1.52 -34.74 -1.93
N GLN A 39 1.41 -34.50 -3.24
CA GLN A 39 0.73 -35.39 -4.17
C GLN A 39 1.54 -35.56 -5.46
N ASN A 40 1.59 -36.79 -5.96
CA ASN A 40 2.15 -37.07 -7.28
C ASN A 40 1.06 -36.87 -8.35
N ILE A 41 1.28 -35.91 -9.25
CA ILE A 41 0.37 -35.62 -10.37
C ILE A 41 1.21 -35.68 -11.65
N ASN A 42 0.86 -36.59 -12.56
CA ASN A 42 1.58 -36.83 -13.82
C ASN A 42 3.11 -37.06 -13.65
N GLY A 43 3.50 -37.76 -12.59
CA GLY A 43 4.91 -38.05 -12.29
C GLY A 43 5.71 -36.88 -11.70
N LYS A 44 5.05 -35.76 -11.37
CA LYS A 44 5.66 -34.62 -10.67
C LYS A 44 5.12 -34.49 -9.25
N VAL A 45 6.00 -34.18 -8.31
CA VAL A 45 5.66 -33.83 -6.92
C VAL A 45 5.02 -32.46 -6.88
N HIS A 46 3.84 -32.38 -6.26
CA HIS A 46 3.11 -31.15 -6.00
C HIS A 46 2.84 -31.00 -4.50
N LEU A 47 2.95 -29.77 -4.01
CA LEU A 47 2.64 -29.39 -2.63
C LEU A 47 1.24 -28.84 -2.55
N LYS A 48 0.46 -29.18 -1.52
CA LYS A 48 -0.81 -28.50 -1.27
C LYS A 48 -0.56 -27.05 -0.82
N LYS A 49 -1.48 -26.13 -1.14
CA LYS A 49 -1.36 -24.71 -0.81
C LYS A 49 -1.32 -24.42 0.69
N ASP A 50 -2.05 -25.19 1.50
CA ASP A 50 -2.10 -25.11 2.97
C ASP A 50 -0.81 -25.60 3.63
N GLU A 51 -0.02 -26.43 2.94
CA GLU A 51 1.28 -26.92 3.40
C GLU A 51 2.44 -25.95 3.05
N LEU A 52 2.17 -24.87 2.34
CA LEU A 52 3.21 -23.95 1.88
C LEU A 52 3.92 -23.27 3.05
N GLU A 53 3.20 -22.90 4.10
CA GLU A 53 3.80 -22.29 5.29
C GLU A 53 4.76 -23.26 6.01
N ASN A 54 4.38 -24.54 6.12
CA ASN A 54 5.22 -25.58 6.71
C ASN A 54 6.51 -25.75 5.90
N LEU A 55 6.40 -25.81 4.56
CA LEU A 55 7.57 -25.87 3.69
C LEU A 55 8.49 -24.66 3.89
N ILE A 56 7.95 -23.44 3.91
CA ILE A 56 8.75 -22.22 4.05
C ILE A 56 9.50 -22.22 5.40
N ASN A 57 8.83 -22.59 6.48
CA ASN A 57 9.45 -22.63 7.82
C ASN A 57 10.63 -23.61 7.86
N GLU A 58 10.46 -24.81 7.30
CA GLU A 58 11.51 -25.82 7.24
C GLU A 58 12.64 -25.43 6.28
N LEU A 59 12.30 -24.84 5.13
CA LEU A 59 13.25 -24.46 4.10
C LEU A 59 14.10 -23.26 4.56
N TRP A 60 13.51 -22.30 5.26
CA TRP A 60 14.26 -21.14 5.73
C TRP A 60 15.23 -21.56 6.82
N LEU A 61 14.80 -22.46 7.71
CA LEU A 61 15.65 -23.06 8.72
C LEU A 61 16.83 -23.82 8.09
N SER A 62 16.60 -24.63 7.05
CA SER A 62 17.67 -25.40 6.39
C SER A 62 18.69 -24.51 5.68
N LEU A 63 18.27 -23.33 5.19
CA LEU A 63 19.12 -22.33 4.55
C LEU A 63 19.76 -21.34 5.54
N GLY A 64 19.50 -21.48 6.85
CA GLY A 64 20.00 -20.54 7.86
C GLY A 64 19.39 -19.14 7.77
N ILE A 65 18.23 -19.00 7.13
CA ILE A 65 17.49 -17.75 7.00
C ILE A 65 16.63 -17.54 8.25
N SER A 66 16.90 -16.46 8.98
CA SER A 66 16.09 -16.07 10.13
C SER A 66 15.05 -15.00 9.78
N TYR A 67 13.88 -15.07 10.43
CA TYR A 67 12.92 -13.97 10.42
C TYR A 67 13.50 -12.76 11.18
N GLN A 68 13.10 -11.58 10.74
CA GLN A 68 13.38 -10.32 11.42
C GLN A 68 12.04 -9.71 11.82
N TYR A 69 12.07 -8.93 12.90
CA TYR A 69 10.88 -8.31 13.47
C TYR A 69 11.24 -6.89 13.89
N TYR A 70 10.25 -6.01 13.88
CA TYR A 70 10.43 -4.71 14.50
C TYR A 70 10.59 -4.86 16.01
N GLU A 71 11.47 -4.05 16.60
CA GLU A 71 11.48 -3.89 18.04
C GLU A 71 10.17 -3.22 18.46
N ILE A 72 9.42 -3.84 19.38
CA ILE A 72 8.18 -3.26 19.87
C ILE A 72 8.54 -2.14 20.87
N PRO A 73 8.15 -0.89 20.63
CA PRO A 73 8.45 0.21 21.54
C PRO A 73 7.67 0.08 22.84
N GLU A 74 8.23 0.64 23.92
CA GLU A 74 7.72 0.50 25.29
C GLU A 74 6.27 0.97 25.45
N HIS A 75 5.87 2.01 24.71
CA HIS A 75 4.50 2.52 24.75
C HIS A 75 3.47 1.54 24.17
N LEU A 76 3.86 0.66 23.23
CA LEU A 76 2.99 -0.42 22.74
C LEU A 76 2.98 -1.61 23.71
N LYS A 77 4.10 -1.91 24.38
CA LYS A 77 4.19 -2.99 25.38
C LYS A 77 3.34 -2.71 26.63
N ASN A 78 3.36 -1.47 27.10
CA ASN A 78 2.74 -1.09 28.37
C ASN A 78 1.28 -0.64 28.24
N CYS A 79 0.80 -0.38 27.03
CA CYS A 79 -0.58 0.02 26.82
C CYS A 79 -1.49 -1.20 26.63
N THR A 80 -2.59 -1.23 27.36
CA THR A 80 -3.58 -2.32 27.32
C THR A 80 -4.75 -2.02 26.39
N SER A 81 -4.69 -0.95 25.58
CA SER A 81 -5.76 -0.68 24.64
C SER A 81 -5.80 -1.80 23.58
N PRO A 82 -6.98 -2.18 23.08
CA PRO A 82 -7.08 -3.27 22.10
C PRO A 82 -6.21 -3.04 20.87
N TRP A 83 -6.14 -1.80 20.36
CA TRP A 83 -5.34 -1.47 19.19
C TRP A 83 -3.82 -1.55 19.42
N THR A 84 -3.30 -1.19 20.60
CA THR A 84 -1.85 -1.34 20.90
C THR A 84 -1.46 -2.80 21.02
N VAL A 85 -2.30 -3.61 21.69
CA VAL A 85 -2.08 -5.05 21.84
C VAL A 85 -2.11 -5.75 20.48
N THR A 86 -3.04 -5.36 19.61
CA THR A 86 -3.10 -5.90 18.24
C THR A 86 -1.86 -5.53 17.44
N LEU A 87 -1.45 -4.24 17.41
CA LEU A 87 -0.25 -3.81 16.69
C LEU A 87 1.00 -4.54 17.20
N ALA A 88 1.16 -4.67 18.52
CA ALA A 88 2.29 -5.40 19.10
C ALA A 88 2.36 -6.85 18.60
N LYS A 89 1.22 -7.53 18.42
CA LYS A 89 1.16 -8.87 17.83
C LYS A 89 1.50 -8.84 16.34
N MET A 90 0.89 -7.94 15.56
CA MET A 90 1.14 -7.82 14.12
C MET A 90 2.64 -7.57 13.84
N TYR A 91 3.31 -6.75 14.65
CA TYR A 91 4.75 -6.48 14.51
C TYR A 91 5.65 -7.70 14.77
N GLN A 92 5.11 -8.78 15.35
CA GLN A 92 5.79 -10.06 15.54
C GLN A 92 5.39 -11.11 14.48
N ASP A 93 4.58 -10.74 13.48
CA ASP A 93 4.29 -11.62 12.36
C ASP A 93 5.39 -11.57 11.29
N LYS A 94 5.68 -12.74 10.71
CA LYS A 94 6.84 -13.01 9.83
C LYS A 94 6.84 -12.24 8.51
N PHE A 95 5.71 -11.66 8.13
CA PHE A 95 5.49 -10.90 6.90
C PHE A 95 5.41 -9.39 7.14
N THR A 96 5.50 -8.93 8.39
CA THR A 96 5.34 -7.52 8.73
C THR A 96 6.63 -6.72 8.50
N TYR A 97 7.77 -7.29 8.85
CA TYR A 97 9.07 -6.64 8.66
C TYR A 97 9.70 -7.09 7.33
N PRO A 98 10.30 -6.17 6.54
CA PRO A 98 10.30 -4.70 6.69
C PRO A 98 9.12 -4.01 5.97
N ASP A 99 8.19 -4.78 5.43
CA ASP A 99 7.25 -4.32 4.40
C ASP A 99 6.11 -3.42 4.93
N SER A 100 5.76 -3.56 6.21
CA SER A 100 4.87 -2.62 6.89
C SER A 100 5.66 -1.46 7.48
N ILE A 101 5.00 -0.31 7.61
CA ILE A 101 5.57 0.84 8.34
C ILE A 101 6.04 0.44 9.74
N SER A 102 7.20 0.97 10.16
CA SER A 102 7.73 0.73 11.51
C SER A 102 6.81 1.30 12.61
N PRO A 103 6.93 0.84 13.86
CA PRO A 103 6.18 1.40 14.98
C PRO A 103 6.35 2.92 15.14
N GLU A 104 7.56 3.46 14.93
CA GLU A 104 7.81 4.90 15.03
C GLU A 104 7.11 5.70 13.91
N GLN A 105 7.08 5.16 12.69
CA GLN A 105 6.36 5.77 11.58
C GLN A 105 4.85 5.73 11.80
N GLY A 106 4.33 4.61 12.33
CA GLY A 106 2.93 4.48 12.69
C GLY A 106 2.51 5.46 13.79
N ASP A 107 3.31 5.60 14.85
CA ASP A 107 3.03 6.56 15.91
C ASP A 107 3.09 8.01 15.40
N PHE A 108 4.02 8.30 14.48
CA PHE A 108 4.06 9.59 13.78
C PHE A 108 2.78 9.86 12.99
N LEU A 109 2.30 8.90 12.19
CA LEU A 109 1.05 9.04 11.43
C LEU A 109 -0.15 9.25 12.36
N ARG A 110 -0.25 8.46 13.43
CA ARG A 110 -1.29 8.62 14.46
C ARG A 110 -1.25 10.01 15.10
N ALA A 111 -0.07 10.46 15.53
CA ALA A 111 0.10 11.78 16.11
C ALA A 111 -0.27 12.88 15.12
N LEU A 112 0.07 12.73 13.84
CA LEU A 112 -0.33 13.68 12.79
C LEU A 112 -1.86 13.73 12.61
N VAL A 113 -2.52 12.57 12.58
CA VAL A 113 -4.00 12.49 12.57
C VAL A 113 -4.60 13.21 13.77
N CYS A 114 -4.05 13.02 14.98
CA CYS A 114 -4.56 13.69 16.18
C CYS A 114 -4.40 15.23 16.12
N ASN A 115 -3.35 15.73 15.47
CA ASN A 115 -3.09 17.17 15.36
C ASN A 115 -3.90 17.84 14.23
N VAL A 116 -4.03 17.15 13.10
CA VAL A 116 -4.77 17.66 11.93
C VAL A 116 -6.29 17.49 12.10
N ALA A 117 -6.71 16.49 12.87
CA ALA A 117 -8.10 16.13 13.10
C ALA A 117 -8.93 15.96 11.81
N PRO A 118 -8.50 15.08 10.87
CA PRO A 118 -9.21 14.87 9.61
C PRO A 118 -10.57 14.19 9.85
N LYS A 119 -11.54 14.46 8.97
CA LYS A 119 -12.81 13.72 8.97
C LYS A 119 -12.73 12.50 8.08
N ASN A 120 -12.11 12.59 6.91
CA ASN A 120 -11.98 11.43 6.01
C ASN A 120 -10.52 11.18 5.64
N ILE A 121 -10.09 9.94 5.89
CA ILE A 121 -8.77 9.46 5.53
C ILE A 121 -8.91 8.49 4.36
N LEU A 122 -8.15 8.68 3.29
CA LEU A 122 -7.98 7.71 2.21
C LEU A 122 -6.54 7.17 2.26
N GLU A 123 -6.40 5.85 2.36
CA GLU A 123 -5.14 5.12 2.32
C GLU A 123 -5.08 4.28 1.04
N ILE A 124 -3.96 4.40 0.32
CA ILE A 124 -3.63 3.60 -0.86
C ILE A 124 -2.40 2.76 -0.52
N GLY A 125 -2.57 1.43 -0.49
CA GLY A 125 -1.57 0.52 0.06
C GLY A 125 -1.88 0.23 1.53
N CYS A 126 -2.58 -0.87 1.78
CA CYS A 126 -2.97 -1.35 3.10
C CYS A 126 -2.04 -2.46 3.59
N PHE A 127 -1.66 -3.33 2.65
CA PHE A 127 -0.97 -4.58 2.92
C PHE A 127 -1.75 -5.43 3.94
N THR A 128 -1.29 -5.50 5.19
CA THR A 128 -1.89 -6.26 6.29
C THR A 128 -2.70 -5.40 7.27
N GLY A 129 -2.74 -4.07 7.07
CA GLY A 129 -3.54 -3.14 7.87
C GLY A 129 -2.83 -2.47 9.05
N VAL A 130 -1.50 -2.58 9.15
CA VAL A 130 -0.71 -1.96 10.24
C VAL A 130 -0.89 -0.44 10.26
N SER A 131 -0.66 0.24 9.13
CA SER A 131 -0.88 1.69 8.99
C SER A 131 -2.35 2.06 9.19
N THR A 132 -3.27 1.24 8.68
CA THR A 132 -4.71 1.44 8.85
C THR A 132 -5.12 1.52 10.32
N ILE A 133 -4.59 0.63 11.17
CA ILE A 133 -4.87 0.64 12.61
C ILE A 133 -4.29 1.89 13.28
N TRP A 134 -3.08 2.33 12.91
CA TRP A 134 -2.51 3.57 13.43
C TRP A 134 -3.34 4.80 13.07
N LEU A 135 -3.79 4.90 11.81
CA LEU A 135 -4.66 5.98 11.33
C LEU A 135 -6.01 5.96 12.05
N ALA A 136 -6.64 4.79 12.17
CA ALA A 136 -7.92 4.60 12.85
C ALA A 136 -7.82 4.90 14.36
N ALA A 137 -6.73 4.49 15.01
CA ALA A 137 -6.47 4.81 16.41
C ALA A 137 -6.34 6.33 16.62
N GLY A 138 -5.71 7.05 15.69
CA GLY A 138 -5.64 8.51 15.73
C GLY A 138 -7.01 9.19 15.67
N LEU A 139 -7.91 8.71 14.80
CA LEU A 139 -9.30 9.18 14.72
C LEU A 139 -10.10 8.86 15.98
N GLU A 140 -9.92 7.66 16.54
CA GLU A 140 -10.59 7.22 17.77
C GLU A 140 -10.18 8.09 18.96
N GLN A 141 -8.89 8.37 19.12
CA GLN A 141 -8.34 9.17 20.23
C GLN A 141 -8.87 10.61 20.28
N ILE A 142 -9.16 11.21 19.13
CA ILE A 142 -9.73 12.56 19.07
C ILE A 142 -11.27 12.57 19.09
N GLY A 143 -11.91 11.41 19.26
CA GLY A 143 -13.37 11.29 19.25
C GLY A 143 -14.00 11.67 17.91
N SER A 144 -13.25 11.54 16.80
CA SER A 144 -13.76 11.85 15.46
C SER A 144 -15.00 11.01 15.13
N GLN A 145 -15.77 11.39 14.11
CA GLN A 145 -16.75 10.50 13.45
C GLN A 145 -16.23 10.01 12.09
N GLY A 146 -14.95 10.26 11.83
CA GLY A 146 -14.28 9.94 10.60
C GLY A 146 -14.06 8.46 10.36
N THR A 147 -13.71 8.15 9.11
CA THR A 147 -13.42 6.79 8.61
C THR A 147 -12.12 6.79 7.82
N VAL A 148 -11.34 5.72 7.99
CA VAL A 148 -10.22 5.33 7.13
C VAL A 148 -10.76 4.44 6.01
N HIS A 149 -10.68 4.94 4.79
CA HIS A 149 -10.97 4.20 3.58
C HIS A 149 -9.66 3.64 3.06
N SER A 150 -9.47 2.32 3.14
CA SER A 150 -8.19 1.68 2.82
C SER A 150 -8.32 0.80 1.57
N VAL A 151 -7.52 1.09 0.56
CA VAL A 151 -7.59 0.49 -0.77
C VAL A 151 -6.34 -0.34 -1.04
N ASP A 152 -6.53 -1.61 -1.36
CA ASP A 152 -5.45 -2.52 -1.74
C ASP A 152 -5.99 -3.64 -2.63
N LEU A 153 -5.12 -4.31 -3.37
CA LEU A 153 -5.46 -5.52 -4.10
C LEU A 153 -5.65 -6.72 -3.16
N PHE A 154 -5.02 -6.73 -1.98
CA PHE A 154 -5.02 -7.85 -1.02
C PHE A 154 -4.76 -9.19 -1.73
N ASN A 155 -3.75 -9.21 -2.60
CA ASN A 155 -3.20 -10.43 -3.17
C ASN A 155 -2.45 -11.19 -2.08
N ASP A 156 -2.37 -12.52 -2.17
CA ASP A 156 -1.59 -13.32 -1.23
C ASP A 156 -0.16 -12.77 -1.13
N ILE A 157 0.35 -12.68 0.10
CA ILE A 157 1.72 -12.26 0.35
C ILE A 157 2.57 -13.50 0.23
N ILE A 158 3.42 -13.50 -0.79
CA ILE A 158 4.28 -14.63 -1.11
C ILE A 158 5.72 -14.28 -0.68
N PRO A 159 6.49 -15.22 -0.11
CA PRO A 159 7.88 -14.97 0.21
C PRO A 159 8.68 -14.67 -1.06
N LEU A 160 9.50 -13.64 -0.99
CA LEU A 160 10.34 -13.12 -2.06
C LEU A 160 11.66 -12.68 -1.43
N LEU A 161 12.69 -13.50 -1.57
CA LEU A 161 14.00 -13.18 -1.03
C LEU A 161 14.64 -11.99 -1.78
N PRO A 162 15.42 -11.15 -1.08
CA PRO A 162 15.79 -11.25 0.34
C PRO A 162 14.81 -10.58 1.32
N HIS A 163 13.75 -9.93 0.81
CA HIS A 163 12.91 -8.99 1.55
C HIS A 163 11.74 -9.68 2.29
N HIS A 164 10.91 -10.45 1.58
CA HIS A 164 9.75 -11.12 2.16
C HIS A 164 10.09 -12.56 2.52
N ARG A 165 9.85 -12.92 3.78
CA ARG A 165 10.14 -14.28 4.28
C ARG A 165 8.89 -15.02 4.73
N GLY A 166 7.80 -14.30 5.00
CA GLY A 166 6.52 -14.87 5.42
C GLY A 166 5.58 -15.13 4.24
N TYR A 167 4.62 -16.03 4.47
CA TYR A 167 3.51 -16.31 3.57
C TYR A 167 2.21 -15.99 4.28
N LEU A 168 1.32 -15.25 3.61
CA LEU A 168 -0.02 -14.97 4.12
C LEU A 168 -1.03 -15.09 3.00
N THR A 169 -1.95 -16.05 3.15
CA THR A 169 -3.13 -16.16 2.30
C THR A 169 -4.23 -15.23 2.78
N ASN A 170 -4.96 -14.63 1.85
CA ASN A 170 -6.08 -13.74 2.13
C ASN A 170 -5.75 -12.58 3.09
N PRO A 171 -4.82 -11.66 2.74
CA PRO A 171 -4.45 -10.55 3.63
C PRO A 171 -5.61 -9.64 4.03
N LEU A 172 -6.67 -9.56 3.21
CA LEU A 172 -7.88 -8.80 3.56
C LEU A 172 -8.54 -9.34 4.83
N GLU A 173 -8.69 -10.67 4.94
CA GLU A 173 -9.31 -11.29 6.11
C GLU A 173 -8.43 -11.11 7.35
N TYR A 174 -7.12 -11.22 7.19
CA TYR A 174 -6.17 -10.92 8.26
C TYR A 174 -6.28 -9.46 8.74
N ALA A 175 -6.35 -8.49 7.81
CA ALA A 175 -6.50 -7.08 8.12
C ALA A 175 -7.84 -6.79 8.83
N GLN A 176 -8.94 -7.39 8.36
CA GLN A 176 -10.27 -7.28 8.98
C GLN A 176 -10.27 -7.83 10.41
N LYS A 177 -9.75 -9.05 10.61
CA LYS A 177 -9.62 -9.66 11.95
C LYS A 177 -8.74 -8.81 12.88
N SER A 178 -7.69 -8.21 12.35
CA SER A 178 -6.80 -7.33 13.11
C SER A 178 -7.52 -6.05 13.54
N VAL A 179 -8.25 -5.40 12.64
CA VAL A 179 -9.06 -4.22 12.97
C VAL A 179 -10.17 -4.55 13.97
N ASP A 180 -10.81 -5.71 13.84
CA ASP A 180 -11.81 -6.19 14.81
C ASP A 180 -11.19 -6.42 16.19
N ALA A 181 -10.03 -7.08 16.26
CA ALA A 181 -9.29 -7.28 17.49
C ALA A 181 -8.83 -5.95 18.11
N ALA A 182 -8.49 -4.97 17.27
CA ALA A 182 -8.16 -3.61 17.69
C ALA A 182 -9.39 -2.79 18.15
N GLN A 183 -10.61 -3.32 18.00
CA GLN A 183 -11.88 -2.63 18.30
C GLN A 183 -12.05 -1.33 17.52
N LEU A 184 -11.64 -1.33 16.25
CA LEU A 184 -11.66 -0.15 15.38
C LEU A 184 -12.48 -0.37 14.09
N SER A 185 -13.29 -1.42 14.01
CA SER A 185 -14.06 -1.76 12.81
C SER A 185 -15.03 -0.66 12.39
N HIS A 186 -15.57 0.11 13.33
CA HIS A 186 -16.41 1.28 13.04
C HIS A 186 -15.66 2.44 12.40
N ARG A 187 -14.32 2.40 12.39
CA ARG A 187 -13.44 3.42 11.79
C ARG A 187 -12.91 3.05 10.43
N VAL A 188 -13.06 1.82 9.98
CA VAL A 188 -12.31 1.33 8.80
C VAL A 188 -13.25 0.75 7.76
N LYS A 189 -13.00 1.08 6.49
CA LYS A 189 -13.61 0.44 5.33
C LYS A 189 -12.51 -0.03 4.39
N PHE A 190 -12.41 -1.34 4.21
CA PHE A 190 -11.48 -1.94 3.26
C PHE A 190 -12.10 -2.10 1.88
N TYR A 191 -11.30 -1.83 0.84
CA TYR A 191 -11.68 -2.01 -0.56
C TYR A 191 -10.65 -2.89 -1.26
N LYS A 192 -11.01 -4.15 -1.51
CA LYS A 192 -10.21 -5.07 -2.33
C LYS A 192 -10.32 -4.73 -3.81
N LYS A 193 -9.58 -3.71 -4.24
CA LYS A 193 -9.67 -3.08 -5.57
C LYS A 193 -8.35 -2.46 -5.98
N ASN A 194 -8.16 -2.33 -7.30
CA ASN A 194 -7.09 -1.51 -7.83
C ASN A 194 -7.37 -0.02 -7.57
N SER A 195 -6.36 0.73 -7.11
CA SER A 195 -6.49 2.18 -6.84
C SER A 195 -6.96 2.96 -8.07
N LYS A 196 -6.59 2.55 -9.29
CA LYS A 196 -7.04 3.17 -10.54
C LYS A 196 -8.55 3.08 -10.73
N GLU A 197 -9.14 1.95 -10.36
CA GLU A 197 -10.60 1.75 -10.44
C GLU A 197 -11.32 2.64 -9.42
N VAL A 198 -10.80 2.68 -8.19
CA VAL A 198 -11.35 3.52 -7.13
C VAL A 198 -11.24 4.99 -7.50
N GLY A 199 -10.08 5.46 -7.95
CA GLY A 199 -9.86 6.86 -8.34
C GLY A 199 -10.69 7.30 -9.56
N ALA A 200 -10.97 6.40 -10.50
CA ALA A 200 -11.86 6.67 -11.63
C ALA A 200 -13.32 6.89 -11.18
N LYS A 201 -13.73 6.24 -10.10
CA LYS A 201 -15.11 6.21 -9.59
C LYS A 201 -15.21 6.67 -8.14
N ILE A 202 -14.35 7.59 -7.72
CA ILE A 202 -14.17 7.91 -6.29
C ILE A 202 -15.45 8.34 -5.57
N HIS A 203 -16.39 8.98 -6.28
CA HIS A 203 -17.69 9.39 -5.77
C HIS A 203 -18.63 8.22 -5.41
N GLU A 204 -18.36 7.00 -5.91
CA GLU A 204 -19.04 5.77 -5.48
C GLU A 204 -18.53 5.27 -4.12
N PHE A 205 -17.33 5.71 -3.70
CA PHE A 205 -16.65 5.24 -2.48
C PHE A 205 -16.61 6.28 -1.37
N LEU A 206 -16.48 7.56 -1.73
CA LEU A 206 -16.41 8.71 -0.83
C LEU A 206 -17.51 9.71 -1.20
N SER A 207 -18.35 10.04 -0.23
CA SER A 207 -19.36 11.11 -0.35
C SER A 207 -18.80 12.48 -0.03
N GLU A 208 -17.72 12.54 0.74
CA GLU A 208 -17.08 13.76 1.23
C GLU A 208 -15.64 13.86 0.69
N PRO A 209 -15.08 15.08 0.61
CA PRO A 209 -13.68 15.28 0.26
C PRO A 209 -12.70 14.57 1.20
N ILE A 210 -11.49 14.33 0.68
CA ILE A 210 -10.39 13.72 1.44
C ILE A 210 -9.66 14.82 2.22
N ASP A 211 -9.55 14.66 3.54
CA ASP A 211 -8.78 15.59 4.39
C ASP A 211 -7.35 15.09 4.62
N PHE A 212 -7.16 13.77 4.52
CA PHE A 212 -5.88 13.11 4.70
C PHE A 212 -5.75 11.97 3.69
N LEU A 213 -4.80 12.10 2.77
CA LEU A 213 -4.47 11.09 1.77
C LEU A 213 -3.13 10.45 2.13
N PHE A 214 -3.07 9.15 2.37
CA PHE A 214 -1.82 8.40 2.56
C PHE A 214 -1.57 7.52 1.34
N ILE A 215 -0.41 7.67 0.70
CA ILE A 215 0.01 6.88 -0.47
C ILE A 215 1.26 6.09 -0.09
N ASP A 216 1.10 4.77 -0.03
CA ASP A 216 2.10 3.75 0.30
C ASP A 216 1.86 2.46 -0.52
N GLY A 217 1.45 2.62 -1.78
CA GLY A 217 1.07 1.53 -2.68
C GLY A 217 2.19 1.15 -3.67
N ASP A 218 1.94 1.35 -4.96
CA ASP A 218 2.91 1.04 -6.01
C ASP A 218 4.01 2.12 -6.08
N HIS A 219 5.22 1.74 -5.68
CA HIS A 219 6.39 2.62 -5.58
C HIS A 219 7.09 2.91 -6.93
N THR A 220 6.62 2.33 -8.04
CA THR A 220 7.06 2.76 -9.37
C THR A 220 6.67 4.22 -9.63
N VAL A 221 7.43 4.91 -10.47
CA VAL A 221 7.09 6.29 -10.88
C VAL A 221 5.70 6.35 -11.52
N GLU A 222 5.29 5.32 -12.24
CA GLU A 222 3.97 5.27 -12.84
C GLU A 222 2.86 5.03 -11.82
N GLY A 223 3.02 4.07 -10.91
CA GLY A 223 2.06 3.76 -9.85
C GLY A 223 1.77 4.96 -8.97
N CYS A 224 2.80 5.44 -8.27
CA CYS A 224 2.75 6.62 -7.42
C CYS A 224 2.14 7.83 -8.13
N LEU A 225 2.60 8.14 -9.36
CA LEU A 225 2.06 9.28 -10.09
C LEU A 225 0.58 9.09 -10.42
N ASN A 226 0.16 7.89 -10.82
CA ASN A 226 -1.26 7.63 -11.08
C ASN A 226 -2.10 7.86 -9.82
N ASP A 227 -1.68 7.32 -8.67
CA ASP A 227 -2.39 7.49 -7.40
C ASP A 227 -2.50 8.98 -7.04
N PHE A 228 -1.37 9.70 -7.05
CA PHE A 228 -1.37 11.14 -6.78
C PHE A 228 -2.33 11.88 -7.73
N MET A 229 -2.24 11.66 -9.04
CA MET A 229 -3.04 12.38 -10.03
C MET A 229 -4.54 12.05 -9.95
N LEU A 230 -4.90 10.84 -9.54
CA LEU A 230 -6.29 10.42 -9.39
C LEU A 230 -6.94 10.98 -8.14
N PHE A 231 -6.22 11.01 -7.02
CA PHE A 231 -6.80 11.36 -5.72
C PHE A 231 -6.57 12.82 -5.30
N TYR A 232 -5.47 13.47 -5.72
CA TYR A 232 -5.20 14.89 -5.42
C TYR A 232 -6.39 15.85 -5.71
N PRO A 233 -7.12 15.72 -6.84
CA PRO A 233 -8.27 16.59 -7.11
C PRO A 233 -9.39 16.49 -6.08
N HIS A 234 -9.42 15.41 -5.30
CA HIS A 234 -10.43 15.11 -4.28
C HIS A 234 -9.95 15.46 -2.86
N VAL A 235 -8.70 15.90 -2.70
CA VAL A 235 -8.16 16.40 -1.43
C VAL A 235 -8.63 17.83 -1.21
N SER A 236 -9.18 18.11 -0.03
CA SER A 236 -9.60 19.45 0.40
C SER A 236 -8.43 20.44 0.35
N VAL A 237 -8.69 21.71 0.00
CA VAL A 237 -7.75 22.78 0.31
C VAL A 237 -7.59 22.87 1.83
N GLY A 238 -6.35 22.87 2.30
CA GLY A 238 -5.97 22.73 3.70
C GLY A 238 -5.71 21.28 4.14
N GLY A 239 -6.12 20.29 3.35
CA GLY A 239 -5.91 18.87 3.58
C GLY A 239 -4.46 18.42 3.34
N TYR A 240 -4.16 17.20 3.79
CA TYR A 240 -2.81 16.65 3.81
C TYR A 240 -2.68 15.45 2.87
N ILE A 241 -1.54 15.37 2.20
CA ILE A 241 -1.10 14.26 1.37
C ILE A 241 0.22 13.77 1.96
N ILE A 242 0.25 12.50 2.33
CA ILE A 242 1.39 11.85 2.95
C ILE A 242 1.94 10.83 1.98
N LEU A 243 3.24 10.93 1.69
CA LEU A 243 3.96 9.96 0.86
C LEU A 243 4.96 9.21 1.75
N HIS A 244 4.95 7.89 1.67
CA HIS A 244 5.96 7.03 2.28
C HIS A 244 7.13 6.76 1.31
N ASP A 245 8.21 6.14 1.78
CA ASP A 245 9.38 5.73 0.98
C ASP A 245 9.99 6.84 0.09
N ILE A 246 10.12 8.05 0.64
CA ILE A 246 10.57 9.23 -0.11
C ILE A 246 12.09 9.28 -0.37
N ASN A 247 12.83 8.28 0.11
CA ASN A 247 14.30 8.22 0.07
C ASN A 247 14.82 7.04 -0.78
N PRO A 248 15.03 7.25 -2.10
CA PRO A 248 15.37 6.18 -3.05
C PRO A 248 16.63 5.39 -2.72
N ASN A 249 17.58 6.00 -2.00
CA ASN A 249 18.83 5.33 -1.62
C ASN A 249 18.60 4.19 -0.61
N TYR A 250 17.44 4.16 0.05
CA TYR A 250 17.10 3.17 1.08
C TYR A 250 15.95 2.27 0.64
N CYS A 251 14.90 2.82 0.03
CA CYS A 251 13.76 2.02 -0.45
C CYS A 251 14.00 1.38 -1.83
N GLY A 252 14.98 1.85 -2.62
CA GLY A 252 15.23 1.34 -3.97
C GLY A 252 14.24 1.83 -5.04
N TRP A 253 13.30 2.71 -4.66
CA TRP A 253 12.25 3.22 -5.54
C TRP A 253 12.28 4.74 -5.67
N TYR A 254 11.86 5.24 -6.83
CA TYR A 254 11.89 6.68 -7.13
C TYR A 254 10.49 7.31 -7.21
N GLY A 255 9.40 6.55 -7.12
CA GLY A 255 8.04 7.04 -7.33
C GLY A 255 7.64 8.21 -6.42
N PRO A 256 7.68 8.04 -5.08
CA PRO A 256 7.36 9.12 -4.14
C PRO A 256 8.27 10.34 -4.33
N ARG A 257 9.60 10.12 -4.45
CA ARG A 257 10.60 11.15 -4.72
C ARG A 257 10.29 11.96 -5.99
N TYR A 258 9.87 11.27 -7.05
CA TYR A 258 9.52 11.89 -8.33
C TYR A 258 8.36 12.88 -8.17
N ILE A 259 7.29 12.51 -7.46
CA ILE A 259 6.17 13.41 -7.18
C ILE A 259 6.68 14.67 -6.49
N ILE A 260 7.46 14.51 -5.44
CA ILE A 260 7.94 15.65 -4.64
C ILE A 260 8.81 16.59 -5.50
N ASP A 261 9.77 16.06 -6.26
CA ASP A 261 10.69 16.88 -7.07
C ASP A 261 10.04 17.55 -8.28
N LYS A 262 9.05 16.90 -8.89
CA LYS A 262 8.44 17.35 -10.15
C LYS A 262 7.16 18.14 -9.95
N LEU A 263 6.38 17.84 -8.91
CA LEU A 263 5.06 18.43 -8.70
C LEU A 263 5.00 19.32 -7.46
N ILE A 264 5.67 18.95 -6.37
CA ILE A 264 5.48 19.63 -5.09
C ILE A 264 6.48 20.78 -4.89
N LYS A 265 7.79 20.50 -4.89
CA LYS A 265 8.85 21.49 -4.56
C LYS A 265 8.83 22.79 -5.35
N LYS A 266 8.24 22.77 -6.55
CA LYS A 266 8.22 23.91 -7.48
C LYS A 266 6.87 24.60 -7.55
N SER A 267 5.86 24.10 -6.83
CA SER A 267 4.49 24.60 -6.90
C SER A 267 4.18 25.42 -5.65
N PRO A 268 3.66 26.66 -5.79
CA PRO A 268 3.25 27.49 -4.66
C PRO A 268 1.95 26.98 -4.01
N HIS A 269 1.33 25.93 -4.56
CA HIS A 269 0.07 25.37 -4.08
C HIS A 269 0.27 24.35 -2.95
N PHE A 270 1.50 24.14 -2.47
CA PHE A 270 1.82 23.16 -1.44
C PHE A 270 2.81 23.69 -0.39
N ASP A 271 2.58 23.35 0.88
CA ASP A 271 3.65 23.27 1.87
C ASP A 271 4.21 21.85 1.90
N LEU A 272 5.51 21.71 2.13
CA LEU A 272 6.22 20.43 2.16
C LEU A 272 7.12 20.33 3.39
N LEU A 273 6.95 19.25 4.14
CA LEU A 273 7.89 18.79 5.16
C LEU A 273 8.39 17.40 4.78
N GLU A 274 9.71 17.23 4.66
CA GLU A 274 10.36 15.94 4.43
C GLU A 274 11.05 15.48 5.71
N ILE A 275 10.76 14.26 6.15
CA ILE A 275 11.25 13.71 7.42
C ILE A 275 12.01 12.43 7.14
N LYS A 276 13.20 12.34 7.74
CA LYS A 276 13.95 11.09 7.83
C LYS A 276 13.39 10.24 8.97
N THR A 277 13.06 8.98 8.72
CA THR A 277 12.36 8.12 9.68
C THR A 277 13.25 7.00 10.23
N ASN A 278 13.04 6.61 11.48
CA ASN A 278 13.60 5.36 12.03
C ASN A 278 12.83 4.16 11.43
N PRO A 279 13.39 2.93 11.34
CA PRO A 279 14.78 2.53 11.63
C PRO A 279 15.76 2.64 10.45
N ILE A 280 15.28 2.59 9.20
CA ILE A 280 16.14 2.48 8.00
C ILE A 280 16.06 3.74 7.13
N ASN A 281 15.38 4.80 7.57
CA ASN A 281 15.25 6.06 6.83
C ASN A 281 14.65 5.93 5.43
N TYR A 282 13.56 5.18 5.34
CA TYR A 282 12.66 5.17 4.18
C TYR A 282 12.04 6.56 3.93
N GLY A 283 11.74 7.29 5.00
CA GLY A 283 11.32 8.68 5.00
C GLY A 283 9.82 8.88 4.77
N ILE A 284 9.28 10.00 5.26
CA ILE A 284 7.90 10.43 5.01
C ILE A 284 7.89 11.88 4.54
N ALA A 285 7.08 12.20 3.52
CA ALA A 285 6.74 13.57 3.18
C ALA A 285 5.34 13.90 3.66
N VAL A 286 5.20 15.02 4.36
CA VAL A 286 3.92 15.62 4.76
C VAL A 286 3.68 16.83 3.85
N ILE A 287 2.65 16.77 3.02
CA ILE A 287 2.34 17.80 2.02
C ILE A 287 0.99 18.40 2.35
N ARG A 288 0.92 19.71 2.60
CA ARG A 288 -0.36 20.41 2.79
C ARG A 288 -0.80 21.07 1.49
N LYS A 289 -2.02 20.82 1.03
CA LYS A 289 -2.60 21.47 -0.14
C LYS A 289 -3.04 22.90 0.23
N LEU A 290 -2.42 23.93 -0.34
CA LEU A 290 -2.72 25.33 -0.04
C LEU A 290 -3.78 25.93 -0.97
N ALA A 291 -3.86 25.43 -2.20
CA ALA A 291 -4.82 25.88 -3.20
C ALA A 291 -4.95 24.85 -4.34
N GLU A 292 -5.93 25.04 -5.22
CA GLU A 292 -6.09 24.20 -6.41
C GLU A 292 -5.03 24.50 -7.48
N ASP A 293 -4.10 23.57 -7.68
CA ASP A 293 -3.20 23.57 -8.84
C ASP A 293 -3.92 23.14 -10.13
N ARG A 294 -4.32 24.10 -10.96
CA ARG A 294 -4.98 23.86 -12.26
C ARG A 294 -4.16 22.99 -13.22
N THR A 295 -2.83 22.99 -13.11
CA THR A 295 -1.98 22.15 -13.98
C THR A 295 -2.08 20.68 -13.60
N VAL A 296 -2.14 20.40 -12.30
CA VAL A 296 -2.36 19.04 -11.77
C VAL A 296 -3.79 18.59 -12.09
N LEU A 297 -4.80 19.45 -11.90
CA LEU A 297 -6.18 19.13 -12.26
C LEU A 297 -6.32 18.72 -13.74
N TRP A 298 -5.71 19.48 -14.65
CA TRP A 298 -5.75 19.18 -16.09
C TRP A 298 -5.06 17.85 -16.44
N ARG A 299 -3.89 17.57 -15.85
CA ARG A 299 -3.19 16.28 -16.02
C ARG A 299 -4.02 15.12 -15.43
N GLY A 300 -4.73 15.35 -14.33
CA GLY A 300 -5.63 14.36 -13.72
C GLY A 300 -6.79 14.01 -14.65
N GLN A 301 -7.42 15.01 -15.27
CA GLN A 301 -8.48 14.78 -16.28
C GLN A 301 -7.99 13.95 -17.47
N LEU A 302 -6.78 14.24 -17.97
CA LEU A 302 -6.18 13.47 -19.06
C LEU A 302 -5.83 12.03 -18.66
N THR A 303 -5.48 11.81 -17.38
CA THR A 303 -5.21 10.48 -16.84
C THR A 303 -6.51 9.67 -16.77
N LYS A 304 -7.60 10.26 -16.28
CA LYS A 304 -8.94 9.65 -16.30
C LYS A 304 -9.41 9.29 -17.72
N ALA A 305 -9.07 10.11 -18.71
CA ALA A 305 -9.40 9.85 -20.11
C ALA A 305 -8.45 8.86 -20.82
N GLY A 306 -7.42 8.33 -20.14
CA GLY A 306 -6.40 7.45 -20.75
C GLY A 306 -5.48 8.16 -21.77
N ILE A 307 -5.49 9.49 -21.80
CA ILE A 307 -4.76 10.31 -22.78
C ILE A 307 -3.35 10.64 -22.27
N TRP A 308 -3.17 10.80 -20.95
CA TRP A 308 -1.92 11.28 -20.34
C TRP A 308 -0.69 10.47 -20.76
N GLN A 309 -0.79 9.13 -20.74
CA GLN A 309 0.31 8.23 -21.11
C GLN A 309 0.84 8.47 -22.54
N ARG A 310 -0.02 8.95 -23.45
CA ARG A 310 0.33 9.22 -24.86
C ARG A 310 1.03 10.57 -25.07
N ILE A 311 0.98 11.47 -24.08
CA ILE A 311 1.47 12.85 -24.22
C ILE A 311 2.51 13.26 -23.18
N LYS A 312 2.70 12.48 -22.10
CA LYS A 312 3.63 12.79 -21.00
C LYS A 312 5.09 13.04 -21.43
N ASN A 313 5.53 12.44 -22.55
CA ASN A 313 6.88 12.57 -23.09
C ASN A 313 6.98 13.51 -24.30
N LYS A 314 5.87 14.16 -24.71
CA LYS A 314 5.87 15.12 -25.81
C LYS A 314 6.13 16.52 -25.26
N PRO A 315 6.95 17.36 -25.92
CA PRO A 315 7.13 18.74 -25.49
C PRO A 315 5.76 19.42 -25.51
N LEU A 316 5.24 19.75 -24.32
CA LEU A 316 4.01 20.53 -24.16
C LEU A 316 4.27 21.98 -24.58
N GLY A 317 4.55 22.16 -25.88
CA GLY A 317 4.62 23.45 -26.53
C GLY A 317 3.21 24.01 -26.70
N ASN A 318 3.14 25.34 -26.81
CA ASN A 318 1.98 26.24 -26.93
C ASN A 318 0.77 25.81 -27.81
N PHE A 319 0.83 24.66 -28.49
CA PHE A 319 -0.22 24.08 -29.32
C PHE A 319 -1.53 23.84 -28.55
N LEU A 320 -1.47 23.30 -27.33
CA LEU A 320 -2.69 22.95 -26.57
C LEU A 320 -3.42 24.16 -25.96
N ARG A 321 -2.73 25.30 -25.78
CA ARG A 321 -3.36 26.54 -25.28
C ARG A 321 -4.31 27.18 -26.31
N LYS A 322 -4.11 26.99 -27.61
CA LYS A 322 -4.94 27.61 -28.65
C LYS A 322 -6.08 26.72 -29.15
N THR A 323 -5.91 25.40 -29.17
CA THR A 323 -6.89 24.50 -29.81
C THR A 323 -8.06 24.14 -28.89
N LEU A 324 -7.84 24.07 -27.57
CA LEU A 324 -8.89 23.68 -26.60
C LEU A 324 -9.68 24.85 -26.00
N PHE A 325 -9.13 26.09 -26.02
CA PHE A 325 -9.89 27.29 -25.66
C PHE A 325 -11.04 27.58 -26.63
N LYS A 326 -11.02 27.01 -27.85
CA LYS A 326 -12.13 27.12 -28.81
C LYS A 326 -13.27 26.14 -28.56
N SER A 327 -13.05 24.98 -27.92
CA SER A 327 -14.12 23.97 -27.74
C SER A 327 -14.92 24.14 -26.45
N MET A 328 -14.44 24.93 -25.48
CA MET A 328 -15.19 25.21 -24.24
C MET A 328 -16.08 26.47 -24.30
N TYR A 329 -16.01 27.27 -25.37
CA TYR A 329 -16.91 28.41 -25.58
C TYR A 329 -18.01 28.17 -26.63
N SER A 330 -18.12 26.97 -27.19
CA SER A 330 -19.12 26.64 -28.22
C SER A 330 -20.25 25.72 -27.76
N GLN A 331 -20.41 25.47 -26.45
CA GLN A 331 -21.50 24.64 -25.91
C GLN A 331 -22.45 25.34 -24.93
N ASN A 332 -22.39 26.68 -24.82
CA ASN A 332 -23.37 27.46 -24.04
C ASN A 332 -24.03 28.56 -24.90
N SER A 333 -24.39 28.22 -26.13
CA SER A 333 -25.26 29.05 -26.96
C SER A 333 -25.95 28.19 -28.02
N GLN A 334 -26.96 27.44 -27.58
CA GLN A 334 -28.24 27.25 -28.26
C GLN A 334 -29.23 26.56 -27.33
#